data_AF-A0A956I767-F1
#
_entry.id   AF-A0A956I767-F1
#
_cell.length_a   1.000
_cell.length_b   1.000
_cell.length_c   1.000
_cell.angle_alpha   90.00
_cell.angle_beta   90.00
_cell.angle_gamma   90.00
#
_symmetry.space_group_name_H-M   'P 1'
#
loop_
_entity.id
_entity.type
_entity.pdbx_description
1 polymer ?
#
loop_
_entity_poly.entity_id
_entity_poly.type
_entity_poly.pdbx_seq_one_letter_code
_entity_poly.pdbx_strand_id
1 'polypeptide(L)'
;GLQFFFQDQQLQANISGLPVLDRLERRIGTTLTLPQIGGLPNVRATLDVIHLRDNQRAFGLDKNGIALSITWRPDPRVQLSWSAQVEHNGVQLFGGQTIEQILEDAMGNPQITRLLRVPQGNSAVVSSRLGATVDQRDSSFVPTEGWYGAAAVEWARSVVSEVQEDGRAPLMHILKLTATINGYVPIDDVVIAVQGRIGGIVPLEEGQTTFANRQFYLGGVDTLRGFNQDQLQPQDLTPVLDPTTARIFRGSEFFYLLRAELRFPIYAAFHGAIFTDLGNHWAQPSSITFDGDFIRPTAGAGLRIVTPVGPLAIDLGFNLLQRERLNEPLAAFHFSLGVF
;
A
#
# COMPACT_ATOMS: atom_id res chain seq x y z
N GLY A 1 -27.54 -4.77 30.54
CA GLY A 1 -26.16 -5.02 30.10
C GLY A 1 -26.06 -4.54 28.68
N LEU A 2 -25.13 -3.64 28.37
CA LEU A 2 -24.95 -3.08 27.03
C LEU A 2 -24.36 -4.16 26.12
N GLN A 3 -25.24 -4.83 25.38
CA GLN A 3 -24.88 -5.80 24.36
C GLN A 3 -24.47 -4.98 23.12
N PHE A 4 -23.17 -4.68 23.01
CA PHE A 4 -22.62 -4.20 21.75
C PHE A 4 -22.79 -5.33 20.73
N PHE A 5 -23.42 -4.99 19.61
CA PHE A 5 -23.91 -5.92 18.58
C PHE A 5 -22.71 -6.59 17.88
N PHE A 6 -22.26 -7.74 18.36
CA PHE A 6 -21.37 -8.63 17.62
C PHE A 6 -22.24 -9.71 16.96
N GLN A 7 -22.47 -9.59 15.64
CA GLN A 7 -23.12 -10.64 14.85
C GLN A 7 -22.19 -11.83 14.57
N ASP A 8 -20.94 -11.75 15.06
CA ASP A 8 -19.85 -12.67 14.81
C ASP A 8 -19.47 -13.42 16.10
N GLN A 9 -19.98 -14.65 16.23
CA GLN A 9 -19.77 -15.49 17.43
C GLN A 9 -18.30 -15.87 17.63
N GLN A 10 -17.53 -16.00 16.53
CA GLN A 10 -16.12 -16.38 16.61
C GLN A 10 -15.26 -15.22 17.11
N LEU A 11 -15.48 -14.02 16.57
CA LEU A 11 -14.84 -12.82 17.09
C LEU A 11 -15.18 -12.61 18.57
N GLN A 12 -16.46 -12.76 18.94
CA GLN A 12 -16.89 -12.63 20.34
C GLN A 12 -16.17 -13.62 21.26
N ALA A 13 -16.06 -14.90 20.85
CA ALA A 13 -15.33 -15.90 21.63
C ALA A 13 -13.88 -15.48 21.84
N ASN A 14 -13.19 -15.04 20.78
CA ASN A 14 -11.79 -14.64 20.81
C ASN A 14 -11.53 -13.41 21.71
N ILE A 15 -12.40 -12.41 21.69
CA ILE A 15 -12.19 -11.18 22.48
C ILE A 15 -12.80 -11.24 23.89
N SER A 16 -13.71 -12.18 24.18
CA SER A 16 -14.41 -12.26 25.47
C SER A 16 -13.49 -12.46 26.68
N GLY A 17 -12.31 -13.07 26.47
CA GLY A 17 -11.28 -13.27 27.49
C GLY A 17 -10.38 -12.04 27.73
N LEU A 18 -10.42 -11.04 26.86
CA LEU A 18 -9.55 -9.85 26.95
C LEU A 18 -10.06 -8.86 28.00
N PRO A 19 -9.22 -7.94 28.51
CA PRO A 19 -9.67 -6.79 29.29
C PRO A 19 -10.74 -5.98 28.54
N VAL A 20 -11.65 -5.32 29.27
CA VAL A 20 -12.77 -4.56 28.66
C VAL A 20 -12.27 -3.50 27.66
N LEU A 21 -11.16 -2.84 27.97
CA LEU A 21 -10.55 -1.86 27.07
C LEU A 21 -10.11 -2.48 25.74
N ASP A 22 -9.61 -3.71 25.73
CA ASP A 22 -9.09 -4.35 24.53
C ASP A 22 -10.20 -4.95 23.65
N ARG A 23 -11.40 -5.14 24.22
CA ARG A 23 -12.61 -5.53 23.47
C ARG A 23 -13.20 -4.38 22.67
N LEU A 24 -12.98 -3.14 23.11
CA LEU A 24 -13.52 -1.95 22.45
C LEU A 24 -12.58 -1.50 21.33
N GLU A 25 -13.01 -1.75 20.10
CA GLU A 25 -12.37 -1.17 18.92
C GLU A 25 -12.45 0.36 18.99
N ARG A 26 -11.34 1.00 18.64
CA ARG A 26 -11.24 2.46 18.69
C ARG A 26 -10.17 2.94 17.74
N ARG A 27 -10.44 4.07 17.12
CA ARG A 27 -9.47 4.83 16.34
C ARG A 27 -9.55 6.27 16.80
N ILE A 28 -8.50 6.73 17.47
CA ILE A 28 -8.41 8.07 18.02
C ILE A 28 -7.22 8.74 17.33
N GLY A 29 -7.47 9.88 16.71
CA GLY A 29 -6.45 10.68 16.04
C GLY A 29 -6.58 12.14 16.47
N THR A 30 -5.45 12.73 16.82
CA THR A 30 -5.34 14.17 17.10
C THR A 30 -4.27 14.75 16.20
N THR A 31 -4.64 15.77 15.44
CA THR A 31 -3.74 16.48 14.53
C THR A 31 -3.67 17.94 14.95
N LEU A 32 -2.45 18.41 15.24
CA LEU A 32 -2.16 19.83 15.42
C LEU A 32 -1.44 20.34 14.17
N THR A 33 -2.00 21.34 13.51
CA THR A 33 -1.38 21.96 12.33
C THR A 33 -1.01 23.41 12.63
N LEU A 34 0.26 23.73 12.37
CA LEU A 34 0.76 25.10 12.27
C LEU A 34 0.81 25.45 10.77
N PRO A 35 -0.22 26.15 10.23
CA PRO A 35 -0.32 26.39 8.79
C PRO A 35 0.81 27.28 8.26
N GLN A 36 1.39 28.11 9.13
CA GLN A 36 2.56 28.93 8.86
C GLN A 36 3.44 28.95 10.12
N ILE A 37 4.75 28.82 9.92
CA ILE A 37 5.75 29.01 10.99
C ILE A 37 6.30 30.44 10.87
N GLY A 38 6.24 31.21 11.97
CA GLY A 38 6.76 32.58 11.99
C GLY A 38 8.22 32.64 11.54
N GLY A 39 8.53 33.56 10.62
CA GLY A 39 9.88 33.71 10.05
C GLY A 39 10.25 32.73 8.94
N LEU A 40 9.41 31.75 8.61
CA LEU A 40 9.64 30.79 7.53
C LEU A 40 8.49 30.84 6.50
N PRO A 41 8.67 31.49 5.33
CA PRO A 41 7.61 31.59 4.33
C PRO A 41 7.29 30.22 3.73
N ASN A 42 5.99 29.95 3.53
CA ASN A 42 5.47 28.73 2.92
C ASN A 42 5.90 27.43 3.61
N VAL A 43 6.15 27.48 4.92
CA VAL A 43 6.42 26.30 5.74
C VAL A 43 5.23 26.00 6.63
N ARG A 44 4.76 24.75 6.56
CA ARG A 44 3.72 24.17 7.43
C ARG A 44 4.36 23.10 8.31
N ALA A 45 3.94 23.02 9.57
CA ALA A 45 4.22 21.88 10.42
C ALA A 45 2.93 21.19 10.88
N THR A 46 2.98 19.88 11.00
CA THR A 46 1.88 19.06 11.52
C THR A 46 2.44 18.08 12.55
N LEU A 47 1.76 17.97 13.69
CA LEU A 47 1.98 16.92 14.68
C LEU A 47 0.74 16.03 14.74
N ASP A 48 0.92 14.76 14.42
CA ASP A 48 -0.11 13.74 14.45
C ASP A 48 0.14 12.76 15.59
N VAL A 49 -0.89 12.50 16.38
CA VAL A 49 -0.91 11.46 17.41
C VAL A 49 -2.07 10.53 17.10
N ILE A 50 -1.78 9.25 16.95
CA ILE A 50 -2.76 8.23 16.58
C ILE A 50 -2.69 7.04 17.53
N HIS A 51 -3.87 6.60 17.96
CA HIS A 51 -4.09 5.36 18.67
C HIS A 51 -5.15 4.55 17.93
N LEU A 52 -4.87 3.28 17.67
CA LEU A 52 -5.76 2.34 17.02
C LEU A 52 -5.78 1.05 17.83
N ARG A 53 -6.99 0.56 18.15
CA ARG A 53 -7.27 -0.81 18.54
C ARG A 53 -8.27 -1.38 17.55
N ASP A 54 -7.89 -2.46 16.88
CA ASP A 54 -8.69 -3.14 15.86
C ASP A 54 -8.78 -4.63 16.22
N ASN A 55 -9.99 -5.20 16.24
CA ASN A 55 -10.23 -6.59 16.61
C ASN A 55 -10.84 -7.34 15.43
N GLN A 56 -9.98 -8.02 14.68
CA GLN A 56 -10.41 -8.92 13.61
C GLN A 56 -10.67 -10.33 14.16
N ARG A 57 -11.34 -11.16 13.36
CA ARG A 57 -11.65 -12.55 13.74
C ARG A 57 -10.42 -13.32 14.21
N ALA A 58 -9.28 -13.09 13.56
CA ALA A 58 -8.07 -13.88 13.77
C ALA A 58 -6.96 -13.13 14.51
N PHE A 59 -7.10 -11.83 14.79
CA PHE A 59 -6.08 -11.07 15.51
C PHE A 59 -6.62 -9.78 16.12
N GLY A 60 -5.96 -9.30 17.17
CA GLY A 60 -6.07 -7.94 17.70
C GLY A 60 -4.83 -7.13 17.37
N LEU A 61 -5.02 -5.87 16.98
CA LEU A 61 -3.94 -4.94 16.67
C LEU A 61 -4.07 -3.69 17.54
N ASP A 62 -3.02 -3.39 18.31
CA ASP A 62 -2.79 -2.07 18.91
C ASP A 62 -1.69 -1.34 18.16
N LYS A 63 -1.97 -0.10 17.76
CA LYS A 63 -1.00 0.77 17.11
C LYS A 63 -1.04 2.15 17.72
N ASN A 64 0.11 2.61 18.19
CA ASN A 64 0.34 3.95 18.71
C ASN A 64 1.39 4.62 17.84
N GLY A 65 1.10 5.83 17.36
CA GLY A 65 2.02 6.56 16.51
C GLY A 65 2.07 8.03 16.87
N ILE A 66 3.25 8.61 16.80
CA ILE A 66 3.47 10.05 16.84
C ILE A 66 4.29 10.41 15.60
N ALA A 67 3.81 11.37 14.81
CA ALA A 67 4.49 11.85 13.63
C ALA A 67 4.60 13.38 13.62
N LEU A 68 5.80 13.90 13.40
CA LEU A 68 6.05 15.30 13.10
C LEU A 68 6.36 15.44 11.62
N SER A 69 5.64 16.30 10.92
CA SER A 69 5.86 16.58 9.50
C SER A 69 6.10 18.06 9.27
N ILE A 70 7.15 18.40 8.54
CA ILE A 70 7.45 19.75 8.05
C ILE A 70 7.32 19.73 6.53
N THR A 71 6.52 20.63 5.99
CA THR A 71 6.30 20.78 4.55
C THR A 71 6.68 22.19 4.12
N TRP A 72 7.59 22.30 3.16
CA TRP A 72 8.01 23.56 2.56
C TRP A 72 7.54 23.62 1.11
N ARG A 73 6.88 24.72 0.75
CA ARG A 73 6.36 24.98 -0.61
C ARG A 73 6.99 26.23 -1.19
N PRO A 74 8.24 26.17 -1.70
CA PRO A 74 8.89 27.35 -2.28
C PRO A 74 8.12 27.93 -3.47
N ASP A 75 7.42 27.08 -4.20
CA ASP A 75 6.57 27.41 -5.34
C ASP A 75 5.23 26.65 -5.20
N PRO A 76 4.09 27.15 -5.73
CA PRO A 76 2.83 26.42 -5.68
C PRO A 76 2.88 25.01 -6.24
N ARG A 77 3.77 24.76 -7.22
CA ARG A 77 3.95 23.48 -7.93
C ARG A 77 4.94 22.56 -7.24
N VAL A 78 5.84 23.08 -6.41
CA VAL A 78 6.91 22.31 -5.77
C VAL A 78 6.66 22.19 -4.28
N GLN A 79 6.65 20.96 -3.78
CA GLN A 79 6.53 20.70 -2.35
C GLN A 79 7.64 19.76 -1.90
N LEU A 80 8.38 20.20 -0.88
CA LEU A 80 9.37 19.42 -0.17
C LEU A 80 8.82 19.10 1.22
N SER A 81 9.11 17.90 1.70
CA SER A 81 8.60 17.42 2.98
C SER A 81 9.66 16.63 3.72
N TRP A 82 9.70 16.82 5.02
CA TRP A 82 10.40 15.95 5.96
C TRP A 82 9.39 15.48 7.00
N SER A 83 9.46 14.21 7.37
CA SER A 83 8.63 13.64 8.42
C SER A 83 9.45 12.72 9.29
N ALA A 84 9.26 12.82 10.60
CA ALA A 84 9.80 11.90 11.58
C ALA A 84 8.66 11.23 12.34
N GLN A 85 8.74 9.92 12.51
CA GLN A 85 7.70 9.12 13.13
C GLN A 85 8.29 8.15 14.14
N VAL A 86 7.58 7.95 15.25
CA VAL A 86 7.76 6.82 16.15
C VAL A 86 6.45 6.06 16.20
N GLU A 87 6.52 4.75 16.04
CA GLU A 87 5.37 3.85 16.00
C GLU A 87 5.62 2.66 16.92
N HIS A 88 4.65 2.33 17.76
CA HIS A 88 4.61 1.11 18.55
C HIS A 88 3.41 0.28 18.10
N ASN A 89 3.66 -0.97 17.73
CA ASN A 89 2.64 -1.93 17.30
C ASN A 89 2.66 -3.14 18.24
N GLY A 90 1.48 -3.61 18.62
CA GLY A 90 1.27 -4.86 19.33
C GLY A 90 0.28 -5.71 18.54
N VAL A 91 0.73 -6.86 18.03
CA VAL A 91 -0.10 -7.79 17.27
C VAL A 91 -0.32 -9.05 18.08
N GLN A 92 -1.58 -9.37 18.36
CA GLN A 92 -1.97 -10.58 19.05
C GLN A 92 -2.79 -11.46 18.12
N LEU A 93 -2.24 -12.61 17.73
CA LEU A 93 -2.99 -13.61 16.96
C LEU A 93 -3.94 -14.39 17.87
N PHE A 94 -5.13 -14.70 17.37
CA PHE A 94 -6.11 -15.53 18.04
C PHE A 94 -6.07 -16.97 17.49
N GLY A 95 -6.43 -17.94 18.31
CA GLY A 95 -6.61 -19.33 17.86
C GLY A 95 -5.32 -20.08 17.47
N GLY A 96 -4.14 -19.54 17.75
CA GLY A 96 -2.86 -20.21 17.48
C GLY A 96 -2.50 -20.32 15.99
N GLN A 97 -3.17 -19.57 15.12
CA GLN A 97 -2.82 -19.48 13.70
C GLN A 97 -1.57 -18.60 13.51
N THR A 98 -0.80 -18.85 12.45
CA THR A 98 0.28 -17.95 12.03
C THR A 98 -0.25 -16.82 11.15
N ILE A 99 0.47 -15.71 11.02
CA ILE A 99 0.08 -14.58 10.13
C ILE A 99 -0.15 -15.10 8.70
N GLU A 100 0.69 -16.00 8.22
CA GLU A 100 0.58 -16.57 6.88
C GLU A 100 -0.75 -17.31 6.69
N GLN A 101 -1.18 -18.10 7.68
CA GLN A 101 -2.46 -18.82 7.63
C GLN A 101 -3.66 -17.86 7.62
N ILE A 102 -3.58 -16.75 8.36
CA ILE A 102 -4.66 -15.76 8.39
C ILE A 102 -4.75 -14.99 7.08
N LEU A 103 -3.60 -14.63 6.50
CA LEU A 103 -3.55 -13.98 5.19
C LEU A 103 -4.08 -14.90 4.08
N GLU A 104 -3.91 -16.22 4.22
CA GLU A 104 -4.48 -17.26 3.37
C GLU A 104 -6.02 -17.29 3.48
N ASP A 105 -6.56 -17.40 4.70
CA ASP A 105 -8.02 -17.39 4.92
C ASP A 105 -8.70 -16.08 4.46
N ALA A 106 -7.93 -14.99 4.45
CA ALA A 106 -8.39 -13.65 4.10
C ALA A 106 -8.15 -13.26 2.63
N MET A 107 -7.75 -14.21 1.77
CA MET A 107 -7.49 -13.95 0.35
C MET A 107 -8.66 -13.19 -0.31
N GLY A 108 -8.37 -12.00 -0.83
CA GLY A 108 -9.37 -11.12 -1.45
C GLY A 108 -10.08 -10.17 -0.49
N ASN A 109 -9.70 -10.12 0.80
CA ASN A 109 -10.09 -9.08 1.74
C ASN A 109 -8.93 -8.07 1.94
N PRO A 110 -8.92 -6.94 1.21
CA PRO A 110 -7.88 -5.92 1.31
C PRO A 110 -7.65 -5.39 2.71
N GLN A 111 -8.67 -5.40 3.58
CA GLN A 111 -8.58 -4.86 4.92
C GLN A 111 -7.68 -5.74 5.78
N ILE A 112 -7.95 -7.05 5.81
CA ILE A 112 -7.19 -7.99 6.63
C ILE A 112 -5.72 -8.04 6.16
N THR A 113 -5.49 -8.11 4.85
CA THR A 113 -4.13 -8.12 4.28
C THR A 113 -3.35 -6.84 4.60
N ARG A 114 -4.02 -5.70 4.78
CA ARG A 114 -3.37 -4.43 5.19
C ARG A 114 -3.09 -4.37 6.68
N LEU A 115 -3.99 -4.90 7.49
CA LEU A 115 -3.89 -4.87 8.95
C LEU A 115 -2.79 -5.81 9.50
N LEU A 116 -2.56 -6.95 8.85
CA LEU A 116 -1.58 -7.97 9.28
C LEU A 116 -0.14 -7.71 8.82
N ARG A 117 0.17 -6.51 8.32
CA ARG A 117 1.50 -6.19 7.80
C ARG A 117 2.53 -5.85 8.88
N VAL A 118 2.28 -6.20 10.13
CA VAL A 118 3.20 -5.99 11.24
C VAL A 118 3.56 -7.35 11.83
N PRO A 119 4.81 -7.57 12.27
CA PRO A 119 5.20 -8.84 12.87
C PRO A 119 4.34 -9.15 14.09
N GLN A 120 4.12 -10.43 14.38
CA GLN A 120 3.48 -10.86 15.63
C GLN A 120 4.24 -10.33 16.84
N GLY A 121 3.51 -9.98 17.90
CA GLY A 121 4.08 -9.46 19.14
C GLY A 121 4.30 -7.95 19.12
N ASN A 122 5.15 -7.47 20.01
CA ASN A 122 5.46 -6.05 20.15
C ASN A 122 6.61 -5.62 19.23
N SER A 123 6.43 -4.49 18.55
CA SER A 123 7.48 -3.83 17.80
C SER A 123 7.42 -2.32 17.96
N ALA A 124 8.57 -1.67 18.01
CA ALA A 124 8.68 -0.22 17.95
C ALA A 124 9.61 0.18 16.81
N VAL A 125 9.15 1.08 15.95
CA VAL A 125 9.86 1.56 14.77
C VAL A 125 9.99 3.07 14.84
N VAL A 126 11.19 3.56 14.56
CA VAL A 126 11.45 4.97 14.28
C VAL A 126 11.71 5.12 12.79
N SER A 127 11.19 6.17 12.18
CA SER A 127 11.46 6.46 10.77
C SER A 127 11.57 7.95 10.49
N SER A 128 12.38 8.28 9.50
CA SER A 128 12.54 9.63 8.96
C SER A 128 12.39 9.56 7.44
N ARG A 129 11.47 10.33 6.88
CA ARG A 129 11.17 10.34 5.45
C ARG A 129 11.31 11.73 4.89
N LEU A 130 12.09 11.83 3.82
CA LEU A 130 12.21 13.01 2.97
C LEU A 130 11.44 12.76 1.67
N GLY A 131 10.65 13.74 1.24
CA GLY A 131 9.86 13.64 0.02
C GLY A 131 9.87 14.93 -0.77
N ALA A 132 9.89 14.82 -2.09
CA ALA A 132 9.75 15.93 -3.02
C ALA A 132 8.65 15.60 -4.02
N THR A 133 7.82 16.59 -4.34
CA THR A 133 6.76 16.50 -5.33
C THR A 133 6.76 17.73 -6.23
N VAL A 134 6.46 17.51 -7.51
CA VAL A 134 6.23 18.55 -8.51
C VAL A 134 4.89 18.25 -9.18
N ASP A 135 3.95 19.19 -9.12
CA ASP A 135 2.62 19.05 -9.73
C ASP A 135 2.41 20.15 -10.77
N GLN A 136 2.37 19.73 -12.03
CA GLN A 136 2.17 20.57 -13.21
C GLN A 136 0.88 20.21 -13.95
N ARG A 137 0.00 19.42 -13.31
CA ARG A 137 -1.27 19.02 -13.91
C ARG A 137 -2.24 20.18 -13.96
N ASP A 138 -3.08 20.19 -14.98
CA ASP A 138 -4.22 21.09 -15.10
C ASP A 138 -5.24 20.89 -13.97
N SER A 139 -5.40 19.65 -13.51
CA SER A 139 -6.32 19.26 -12.43
C SER A 139 -5.72 18.16 -11.56
N SER A 140 -5.83 18.28 -10.24
CA SER A 140 -5.37 17.26 -9.32
C SER A 140 -6.29 16.03 -9.24
N PHE A 141 -7.56 16.20 -9.63
CA PHE A 141 -8.60 15.17 -9.52
C PHE A 141 -8.91 14.50 -10.86
N VAL A 142 -9.00 15.27 -11.94
CA VAL A 142 -9.30 14.76 -13.29
C VAL A 142 -8.29 15.36 -14.26
N PRO A 143 -7.02 14.95 -14.19
CA PRO A 143 -5.97 15.50 -15.05
C PRO A 143 -6.19 15.13 -16.51
N THR A 144 -6.08 16.12 -17.38
CA THR A 144 -6.13 15.97 -18.84
C THR A 144 -4.81 16.36 -19.51
N GLU A 145 -4.04 17.25 -18.89
CA GLU A 145 -2.78 17.76 -19.40
C GLU A 145 -1.74 17.91 -18.28
N GLY A 146 -0.47 17.74 -18.65
CA GLY A 146 0.66 18.03 -17.78
C GLY A 146 1.18 16.77 -17.10
N TRP A 147 1.89 16.95 -15.99
CA TRP A 147 2.53 15.83 -15.30
C TRP A 147 2.65 16.06 -13.80
N TYR A 148 2.75 14.96 -13.07
CA TYR A 148 3.01 14.92 -11.65
C TYR A 148 4.21 14.00 -11.40
N GLY A 149 5.15 14.45 -10.59
CA GLY A 149 6.29 13.64 -10.17
C GLY A 149 6.44 13.68 -8.66
N ALA A 150 6.76 12.53 -8.06
CA ALA A 150 7.12 12.47 -6.66
C ALA A 150 8.24 11.46 -6.43
N ALA A 151 9.15 11.81 -5.53
CA ALA A 151 10.21 10.93 -5.07
C ALA A 151 10.35 11.05 -3.56
N ALA A 152 10.73 9.96 -2.91
CA ALA A 152 10.96 9.96 -1.48
C ALA A 152 12.01 8.94 -1.08
N VAL A 153 12.70 9.26 0.00
CA VAL A 153 13.65 8.39 0.70
C VAL A 153 13.21 8.31 2.15
N GLU A 154 13.17 7.10 2.68
CA GLU A 154 12.76 6.82 4.04
C GLU A 154 13.81 5.95 4.72
N TRP A 155 14.40 6.47 5.78
CA TRP A 155 15.18 5.67 6.71
C TRP A 155 14.25 5.14 7.81
N ALA A 156 14.36 3.87 8.15
CA ALA A 156 13.58 3.28 9.22
C ALA A 156 14.37 2.24 10.00
N ARG A 157 14.15 2.20 11.32
CA ARG A 157 14.79 1.26 12.22
C ARG A 157 13.83 0.76 13.30
N SER A 158 13.79 -0.54 13.53
CA SER A 158 13.16 -1.12 14.71
C SER A 158 14.07 -0.93 15.92
N VAL A 159 13.52 -0.35 16.99
CA VAL A 159 14.21 -0.18 18.27
C VAL A 159 13.76 -1.21 19.31
N VAL A 160 12.56 -1.76 19.15
CA VAL A 160 12.04 -2.89 19.92
C VAL A 160 11.45 -3.89 18.94
N SER A 161 11.72 -5.17 19.17
CA SER A 161 11.10 -6.28 18.45
C SER A 161 11.07 -7.49 19.35
N GLU A 162 9.90 -8.09 19.51
CA GLU A 162 9.71 -9.27 20.34
C GLU A 162 10.33 -10.50 19.66
N VAL A 163 10.93 -11.38 20.47
CA VAL A 163 11.52 -12.64 19.99
C VAL A 163 10.37 -13.55 19.57
N GLN A 164 10.38 -14.01 18.31
CA GLN A 164 9.39 -14.96 17.80
C GLN A 164 9.67 -16.38 18.31
N GLU A 165 8.72 -17.30 18.07
CA GLU A 165 8.84 -18.71 18.49
C GLU A 165 10.07 -19.43 17.92
N ASP A 166 10.63 -18.93 16.81
CA ASP A 166 11.88 -19.42 16.20
C ASP A 166 13.15 -18.94 16.93
N GLY A 167 12.99 -18.17 18.02
CA GLY A 167 14.08 -17.61 18.82
C GLY A 167 14.71 -16.34 18.23
N ARG A 168 14.15 -15.76 17.17
CA ARG A 168 14.68 -14.55 16.52
C ARG A 168 13.79 -13.34 16.80
N ALA A 169 14.41 -12.21 17.16
CA ALA A 169 13.74 -10.92 17.10
C ALA A 169 14.00 -10.32 15.71
N PRO A 170 12.98 -10.15 14.85
CA PRO A 170 13.20 -9.56 13.54
C PRO A 170 13.56 -8.09 13.75
N LEU A 171 14.81 -7.76 13.46
CA LEU A 171 15.26 -6.38 13.44
C LEU A 171 15.12 -5.85 12.00
N MET A 172 14.71 -4.60 11.90
CA MET A 172 14.62 -3.85 10.67
C MET A 172 15.54 -2.64 10.77
N HIS A 173 16.43 -2.47 9.81
CA HIS A 173 17.19 -1.24 9.61
C HIS A 173 17.37 -1.05 8.11
N ILE A 174 16.62 -0.12 7.53
CA ILE A 174 16.45 -0.01 6.09
C ILE A 174 16.51 1.42 5.59
N LEU A 175 16.85 1.54 4.30
CA LEU A 175 16.59 2.72 3.48
C LEU A 175 15.63 2.33 2.36
N LYS A 176 14.48 2.99 2.29
CA LYS A 176 13.43 2.76 1.29
C LYS A 176 13.35 3.95 0.34
N LEU A 177 13.47 3.69 -0.95
CA LEU A 177 13.37 4.68 -2.02
C LEU A 177 12.11 4.41 -2.84
N THR A 178 11.38 5.46 -3.19
CA THR A 178 10.20 5.37 -4.05
C THR A 178 10.15 6.55 -5.00
N ALA A 179 9.82 6.30 -6.27
CA ALA A 179 9.57 7.35 -7.25
C ALA A 179 8.33 7.03 -8.08
N THR A 180 7.60 8.08 -8.47
CA THR A 180 6.45 8.02 -9.37
C THR A 180 6.47 9.20 -10.31
N ILE A 181 6.06 8.97 -11.56
CA ILE A 181 5.79 10.00 -12.54
C ILE A 181 4.50 9.65 -13.28
N ASN A 182 3.60 10.62 -13.40
CA ASN A 182 2.35 10.50 -14.12
C ASN A 182 2.34 11.60 -15.19
N GLY A 183 2.02 11.28 -16.43
CA GLY A 183 1.91 12.23 -17.54
C GLY A 183 0.57 12.09 -18.24
N TYR A 184 0.02 13.23 -18.68
CA TYR A 184 -1.29 13.32 -19.35
C TYR A 184 -1.14 14.16 -20.60
N VAL A 185 -1.55 13.60 -21.73
CA VAL A 185 -1.47 14.25 -23.03
C VAL A 185 -2.86 14.22 -23.67
N PRO A 186 -3.49 15.39 -23.89
CA PRO A 186 -4.75 15.47 -24.61
C PRO A 186 -4.51 15.39 -26.12
N ILE A 187 -5.36 14.63 -26.82
CA ILE A 187 -5.41 14.49 -28.28
C ILE A 187 -6.89 14.60 -28.67
N ASP A 188 -7.29 15.76 -29.19
CA ASP A 188 -8.69 16.13 -29.36
C ASP A 188 -9.47 15.91 -28.04
N ASP A 189 -10.55 15.13 -28.07
CA ASP A 189 -11.36 14.82 -26.88
C ASP A 189 -10.80 13.63 -26.06
N VAL A 190 -9.70 13.02 -26.49
CA VAL A 190 -9.11 11.82 -25.87
C VAL A 190 -7.91 12.21 -25.02
N VAL A 191 -7.70 11.53 -23.90
CA VAL A 191 -6.53 11.74 -23.03
C VAL A 191 -5.73 10.45 -22.92
N ILE A 192 -4.44 10.53 -23.22
CA ILE A 192 -3.49 9.46 -22.91
C ILE A 192 -2.87 9.76 -21.54
N ALA A 193 -3.09 8.86 -20.59
CA ALA A 193 -2.48 8.90 -19.26
C ALA A 193 -1.43 7.79 -19.14
N VAL A 194 -0.22 8.14 -18.69
CA VAL A 194 0.88 7.19 -18.48
C VAL A 194 1.43 7.37 -17.07
N GLN A 195 1.72 6.27 -16.38
CA GLN A 195 2.37 6.27 -15.07
C GLN A 195 3.58 5.35 -15.07
N GLY A 196 4.67 5.81 -14.47
CA GLY A 196 5.81 4.98 -14.08
C GLY A 196 6.02 5.06 -12.57
N ARG A 197 6.20 3.91 -11.92
CA ARG A 197 6.50 3.77 -10.50
C ARG A 197 7.63 2.79 -10.31
N ILE A 198 8.52 3.10 -9.38
CA ILE A 198 9.63 2.23 -8.98
C ILE A 198 9.88 2.39 -7.48
N GLY A 199 10.28 1.31 -6.83
CA GLY A 199 10.72 1.38 -5.45
C GLY A 199 11.72 0.29 -5.12
N GLY A 200 12.60 0.61 -4.19
CA GLY A 200 13.66 -0.27 -3.70
C GLY A 200 13.83 -0.10 -2.20
N ILE A 201 14.18 -1.18 -1.52
CA ILE A 201 14.52 -1.22 -0.11
C ILE A 201 15.92 -1.80 -0.01
N VAL A 202 16.76 -1.12 0.76
CA VAL A 202 18.13 -1.52 1.02
C VAL A 202 18.27 -1.75 2.53
N PRO A 203 18.47 -3.00 2.97
CA PRO A 203 18.90 -3.28 4.34
C PRO A 203 20.25 -2.60 4.61
N LEU A 204 20.35 -1.89 5.73
CA LEU A 204 21.57 -1.16 6.12
C LEU A 204 22.52 -1.99 6.97
N GLU A 205 22.05 -3.13 7.48
CA GLU A 205 22.83 -4.10 8.25
C GLU A 205 22.49 -5.53 7.77
N GLU A 206 23.44 -6.45 7.94
CA GLU A 206 23.26 -7.85 7.55
C GLU A 206 22.26 -8.57 8.48
N GLY A 207 21.48 -9.50 7.93
CA GLY A 207 20.49 -10.27 8.69
C GLY A 207 19.23 -9.51 9.11
N GLN A 208 19.09 -8.24 8.71
CA GLN A 208 17.88 -7.46 8.93
C GLN A 208 16.77 -7.89 7.98
N THR A 209 15.53 -7.75 8.44
CA THR A 209 14.33 -8.07 7.67
C THR A 209 13.46 -6.83 7.51
N THR A 210 12.84 -6.67 6.34
CA THR A 210 11.86 -5.62 6.12
C THR A 210 10.51 -6.06 6.68
N PHE A 211 9.95 -5.31 7.64
CA PHE A 211 8.60 -5.57 8.13
C PHE A 211 7.57 -5.45 7.00
N ALA A 212 6.55 -6.32 7.02
CA ALA A 212 5.59 -6.44 5.93
C ALA A 212 4.89 -5.11 5.56
N ASN A 213 4.72 -4.17 6.50
CA ASN A 213 4.07 -2.86 6.30
C ASN A 213 5.00 -1.86 5.60
N ARG A 214 6.29 -2.18 5.52
CA ARG A 214 7.30 -1.43 4.79
C ARG A 214 7.67 -2.09 3.46
N GLN A 215 7.27 -3.33 3.19
CA GLN A 215 7.46 -3.97 1.89
C GLN A 215 6.53 -3.38 0.80
N PHE A 216 6.78 -3.76 -0.45
CA PHE A 216 5.96 -3.42 -1.61
C PHE A 216 5.05 -4.58 -2.02
N TYR A 217 3.92 -4.26 -2.63
CA TYR A 217 2.95 -5.24 -3.10
C TYR A 217 2.37 -4.75 -4.44
N LEU A 218 1.99 -5.71 -5.28
CA LEU A 218 1.41 -5.46 -6.60
C LEU A 218 0.13 -6.30 -6.77
N GLY A 219 -0.76 -5.80 -7.59
CA GLY A 219 -2.11 -6.30 -7.80
C GLY A 219 -3.17 -5.35 -7.20
N GLY A 220 -4.29 -5.18 -7.91
CA GLY A 220 -5.36 -4.27 -7.54
C GLY A 220 -5.38 -2.96 -8.33
N VAL A 221 -6.32 -2.09 -7.96
CA VAL A 221 -6.69 -0.87 -8.71
C VAL A 221 -5.56 0.13 -8.92
N ASP A 222 -4.64 0.24 -7.95
CA ASP A 222 -3.54 1.20 -7.97
C ASP A 222 -2.28 0.67 -8.67
N THR A 223 -2.29 -0.60 -9.10
CA THR A 223 -1.11 -1.27 -9.68
C THR A 223 -1.46 -2.09 -10.92
N LEU A 224 -1.54 -3.42 -10.83
CA LEU A 224 -1.87 -4.34 -11.92
C LEU A 224 -3.33 -4.77 -11.83
N ARG A 225 -4.19 -4.20 -12.68
CA ARG A 225 -5.65 -4.37 -12.59
C ARG A 225 -6.18 -5.73 -13.05
N GLY A 226 -5.31 -6.60 -13.58
CA GLY A 226 -5.64 -8.01 -13.84
C GLY A 226 -5.55 -8.91 -12.61
N PHE A 227 -5.07 -8.40 -11.46
CA PHE A 227 -4.88 -9.16 -10.23
C PHE A 227 -5.74 -8.59 -9.09
N ASN A 228 -6.16 -9.44 -8.14
CA ASN A 228 -6.76 -8.92 -6.91
C ASN A 228 -5.72 -8.12 -6.11
N GLN A 229 -6.21 -7.34 -5.14
CA GLN A 229 -5.38 -6.49 -4.30
C GLN A 229 -4.21 -7.27 -3.69
N ASP A 230 -2.99 -6.82 -3.97
CA ASP A 230 -1.74 -7.36 -3.42
C ASP A 230 -1.54 -8.87 -3.66
N GLN A 231 -2.19 -9.43 -4.68
CA GLN A 231 -2.17 -10.86 -4.98
C GLN A 231 -0.95 -11.29 -5.82
N LEU A 232 -0.29 -10.38 -6.54
CA LEU A 232 0.88 -10.76 -7.32
C LEU A 232 1.97 -11.26 -6.37
N GLN A 233 2.53 -12.42 -6.70
CA GLN A 233 3.60 -13.05 -5.93
C GLN A 233 4.98 -12.57 -6.39
N PRO A 234 5.94 -12.33 -5.48
CA PRO A 234 7.29 -11.93 -5.85
C PRO A 234 7.93 -12.92 -6.82
N GLN A 235 8.51 -12.40 -7.90
CA GLN A 235 8.96 -13.19 -9.04
C GLN A 235 9.98 -14.27 -8.66
N ASP A 236 10.95 -13.91 -7.81
CA ASP A 236 12.02 -14.77 -7.30
C ASP A 236 11.54 -15.91 -6.40
N LEU A 237 10.38 -15.77 -5.77
CA LEU A 237 9.79 -16.83 -4.96
C LEU A 237 8.99 -17.80 -5.82
N THR A 238 8.51 -17.37 -7.00
CA THR A 238 7.56 -18.17 -7.77
C THR A 238 8.05 -19.56 -8.18
N PRO A 239 9.33 -19.85 -8.46
CA PRO A 239 9.76 -21.21 -8.83
C PRO A 239 9.67 -22.22 -7.67
N VAL A 240 9.73 -21.75 -6.43
CA VAL A 240 9.71 -22.59 -5.21
C VAL A 240 8.33 -22.65 -4.56
N LEU A 241 7.35 -21.90 -5.08
CA LEU A 241 5.96 -21.99 -4.65
C LEU A 241 5.34 -23.30 -5.14
N ASP A 242 4.87 -24.11 -4.20
CA ASP A 242 4.20 -25.38 -4.47
C ASP A 242 2.83 -25.15 -5.13
N PRO A 243 2.51 -25.77 -6.28
CA PRO A 243 1.24 -25.59 -6.98
C PRO A 243 0.00 -26.08 -6.22
N THR A 244 0.15 -27.01 -5.29
CA THR A 244 -0.96 -27.53 -4.46
C THR A 244 -1.22 -26.68 -3.23
N THR A 245 -0.27 -25.82 -2.86
CA THR A 245 -0.36 -24.98 -1.67
C THR A 245 -0.11 -23.49 -1.94
N ALA A 246 0.13 -23.07 -3.20
CA ALA A 246 0.68 -21.78 -3.65
C ALA A 246 0.71 -20.70 -2.55
N ARG A 247 1.77 -20.79 -1.74
CA ARG A 247 1.87 -20.16 -0.41
C ARG A 247 3.02 -19.20 -0.39
N ILE A 248 2.71 -17.91 -0.25
CA ILE A 248 3.33 -16.93 0.67
C ILE A 248 3.03 -15.51 0.13
N PHE A 249 2.04 -14.83 0.71
CA PHE A 249 1.75 -13.41 0.47
C PHE A 249 2.79 -12.52 1.17
N ARG A 250 4.05 -12.59 0.71
CA ARG A 250 5.12 -11.69 1.17
C ARG A 250 5.22 -10.50 0.24
N GLY A 251 5.46 -9.34 0.84
CA GLY A 251 5.82 -8.18 0.06
C GLY A 251 7.25 -8.30 -0.48
N SER A 252 7.59 -7.35 -1.32
CA SER A 252 8.87 -7.25 -2.00
C SER A 252 9.73 -6.10 -1.49
N GLU A 253 11.03 -6.20 -1.70
CA GLU A 253 11.98 -5.11 -1.47
C GLU A 253 12.23 -4.29 -2.73
N PHE A 254 11.94 -4.84 -3.92
CA PHE A 254 11.99 -4.10 -5.17
C PHE A 254 10.71 -4.28 -5.98
N PHE A 255 10.28 -3.22 -6.66
CA PHE A 255 9.24 -3.31 -7.68
C PHE A 255 9.42 -2.23 -8.76
N TYR A 256 8.84 -2.49 -9.92
CA TYR A 256 8.54 -1.46 -10.89
C TYR A 256 7.14 -1.68 -11.47
N LEU A 257 6.58 -0.60 -12.03
CA LEU A 257 5.26 -0.58 -12.61
C LEU A 257 5.19 0.52 -13.68
N LEU A 258 4.64 0.18 -14.83
CA LEU A 258 4.31 1.06 -15.94
C LEU A 258 2.83 0.86 -16.27
N ARG A 259 2.08 1.95 -16.40
CA ARG A 259 0.64 1.89 -16.71
C ARG A 259 0.35 2.88 -17.83
N ALA A 260 -0.49 2.49 -18.75
CA ALA A 260 -0.99 3.35 -19.81
C ALA A 260 -2.51 3.20 -19.92
N GLU A 261 -3.20 4.33 -20.06
CA GLU A 261 -4.66 4.40 -20.16
C GLU A 261 -5.07 5.43 -21.20
N LEU A 262 -5.92 5.00 -22.14
CA LEU A 262 -6.57 5.85 -23.13
C LEU A 262 -7.98 6.16 -22.63
N ARG A 263 -8.26 7.43 -22.34
CA ARG A 263 -9.55 7.92 -21.83
C ARG A 263 -10.28 8.66 -22.94
N PHE A 264 -11.53 8.31 -23.23
CA PHE A 264 -12.33 8.92 -24.29
C PHE A 264 -13.75 9.21 -23.81
N PRO A 265 -14.41 10.27 -24.29
CA PRO A 265 -15.78 10.60 -23.88
C PRO A 265 -16.76 9.55 -24.40
N ILE A 266 -17.77 9.22 -23.59
CA ILE A 266 -18.93 8.43 -24.02
C ILE A 266 -20.14 9.36 -24.11
N TYR A 267 -20.52 9.96 -22.98
CA TYR A 267 -21.64 10.90 -22.88
C TYR A 267 -21.60 11.66 -21.56
N ALA A 268 -21.73 12.98 -21.59
CA ALA A 268 -21.77 13.83 -20.39
C ALA A 268 -20.61 13.53 -19.42
N ALA A 269 -20.92 13.07 -18.21
CA ALA A 269 -19.92 12.75 -17.17
C ALA A 269 -19.20 11.41 -17.36
N PHE A 270 -19.64 10.58 -18.32
CA PHE A 270 -19.13 9.24 -18.56
C PHE A 270 -18.02 9.22 -19.61
N HIS A 271 -16.87 8.66 -19.24
CA HIS A 271 -15.75 8.42 -20.13
C HIS A 271 -15.39 6.93 -20.14
N GLY A 272 -15.06 6.40 -21.30
CA GLY A 272 -14.48 5.07 -21.43
C GLY A 272 -12.98 5.12 -21.18
N ALA A 273 -12.44 4.00 -20.74
CA ALA A 273 -11.01 3.78 -20.59
C ALA A 273 -10.62 2.44 -21.20
N ILE A 274 -9.52 2.40 -21.95
CA ILE A 274 -8.82 1.17 -22.31
C ILE A 274 -7.42 1.28 -21.75
N PHE A 275 -6.92 0.23 -21.12
CA PHE A 275 -5.65 0.31 -20.40
C PHE A 275 -4.80 -0.94 -20.53
N THR A 276 -3.51 -0.76 -20.24
CA THR A 276 -2.54 -1.82 -20.01
C THR A 276 -1.67 -1.45 -18.80
N ASP A 277 -1.36 -2.43 -17.96
CA ASP A 277 -0.45 -2.30 -16.84
C ASP A 277 0.65 -3.36 -16.98
N LEU A 278 1.90 -2.94 -16.87
CA LEU A 278 3.11 -3.77 -16.95
C LEU A 278 3.90 -3.58 -15.66
N GLY A 279 4.19 -4.63 -14.93
CA GLY A 279 4.93 -4.48 -13.68
C GLY A 279 5.38 -5.80 -13.12
N ASN A 280 6.30 -5.76 -12.18
CA ASN A 280 6.71 -6.92 -11.42
C ASN A 280 7.45 -6.50 -10.15
N HIS A 281 7.67 -7.46 -9.25
CA HIS A 281 8.31 -7.23 -7.97
C HIS A 281 9.09 -8.45 -7.47
N TRP A 282 10.10 -8.20 -6.62
CA TRP A 282 11.04 -9.21 -6.13
C TRP A 282 11.24 -9.08 -4.63
N ALA A 283 11.19 -10.21 -3.92
CA ALA A 283 11.46 -10.26 -2.49
C ALA A 283 12.87 -9.78 -2.18
N GLN A 284 13.85 -10.14 -3.02
CA GLN A 284 15.22 -9.69 -2.91
C GLN A 284 15.67 -8.97 -4.20
N PRO A 285 16.18 -7.72 -4.13
CA PRO A 285 16.62 -6.99 -5.32
C PRO A 285 17.79 -7.67 -6.06
N SER A 286 18.61 -8.46 -5.36
CA SER A 286 19.71 -9.23 -5.96
C SER A 286 19.26 -10.38 -6.85
N SER A 287 18.01 -10.79 -6.77
CA SER A 287 17.44 -11.92 -7.51
C SER A 287 16.77 -11.50 -8.83
N ILE A 288 16.93 -10.25 -9.24
CA ILE A 288 16.34 -9.74 -10.48
C ILE A 288 17.04 -10.38 -11.69
N THR A 289 16.27 -11.07 -12.52
CA THR A 289 16.70 -11.64 -13.79
C THR A 289 15.94 -10.97 -14.94
N PHE A 290 16.65 -10.62 -16.02
CA PHE A 290 16.04 -10.03 -17.22
C PHE A 290 15.65 -11.16 -18.20
N ASP A 291 14.65 -11.94 -17.82
CA ASP A 291 14.09 -13.04 -18.61
C ASP A 291 12.64 -12.75 -19.06
N GLY A 292 11.96 -13.73 -19.67
CA GLY A 292 10.60 -13.59 -20.16
C GLY A 292 9.54 -13.35 -19.08
N ASP A 293 9.83 -13.70 -17.82
CA ASP A 293 8.93 -13.47 -16.69
C ASP A 293 9.23 -12.15 -15.96
N PHE A 294 10.22 -11.38 -16.42
CA PHE A 294 10.55 -10.08 -15.86
C PHE A 294 9.35 -9.14 -15.83
N ILE A 295 8.45 -9.21 -16.82
CA ILE A 295 7.25 -8.36 -16.95
C ILE A 295 5.98 -9.20 -16.70
N ARG A 296 5.08 -8.70 -15.84
CA ARG A 296 3.71 -9.23 -15.71
C ARG A 296 2.72 -8.25 -16.37
N PRO A 297 2.21 -8.57 -17.56
CA PRO A 297 1.29 -7.71 -18.29
C PRO A 297 -0.18 -7.99 -17.96
N THR A 298 -0.94 -6.92 -17.81
CA THR A 298 -2.40 -6.96 -17.71
C THR A 298 -3.00 -5.93 -18.66
N ALA A 299 -4.20 -6.17 -19.17
CA ALA A 299 -4.92 -5.19 -19.97
C ALA A 299 -6.42 -5.26 -19.69
N GLY A 300 -7.14 -4.20 -19.99
CA GLY A 300 -8.56 -4.16 -19.69
C GLY A 300 -9.26 -2.92 -20.19
N ALA A 301 -10.51 -2.79 -19.76
CA ALA A 301 -11.35 -1.66 -20.05
C ALA A 301 -12.05 -1.19 -18.78
N GLY A 302 -12.44 0.08 -18.77
CA GLY A 302 -13.08 0.70 -17.64
C GLY A 302 -14.02 1.83 -18.00
N LEU A 303 -14.80 2.22 -17.01
CA LEU A 303 -15.69 3.38 -17.03
C LEU A 303 -15.18 4.40 -16.02
N ARG A 304 -15.15 5.67 -16.39
CA ARG A 304 -14.86 6.80 -15.52
C ARG A 304 -16.11 7.66 -15.42
N ILE A 305 -16.49 8.03 -14.21
CA ILE A 305 -17.67 8.86 -13.93
C ILE A 305 -17.19 10.08 -13.16
N VAL A 306 -17.29 11.26 -13.75
CA VAL A 306 -16.95 12.52 -13.06
C VAL A 306 -18.09 12.87 -12.10
N THR A 307 -17.80 12.94 -10.80
CA THR A 307 -18.78 13.32 -9.78
C THR A 307 -18.31 14.57 -9.01
N PRO A 308 -19.20 15.29 -8.32
CA PRO A 308 -18.82 16.46 -7.51
C PRO A 308 -17.79 16.17 -6.41
N VAL A 309 -17.68 14.93 -5.96
CA VAL A 309 -16.77 14.50 -4.87
C VAL A 309 -15.48 13.85 -5.39
N GLY A 310 -15.30 13.77 -6.70
CA GLY A 310 -14.15 13.15 -7.37
C GLY A 310 -14.55 12.16 -8.46
N PRO A 311 -13.62 11.73 -9.32
CA PRO A 311 -13.92 10.74 -10.35
C PRO A 311 -14.09 9.36 -9.72
N LEU A 312 -15.07 8.60 -10.18
CA LEU A 312 -15.21 7.18 -9.90
C LEU A 312 -14.63 6.38 -11.07
N ALA A 313 -13.96 5.27 -10.76
CA ALA A 313 -13.46 4.33 -11.74
C ALA A 313 -14.02 2.93 -11.47
N ILE A 314 -14.47 2.29 -12.55
CA ILE A 314 -14.86 0.88 -12.58
C ILE A 314 -13.99 0.23 -13.64
N ASP A 315 -13.22 -0.80 -13.27
CA ASP A 315 -12.26 -1.46 -14.15
C ASP A 315 -12.49 -2.97 -14.17
N LEU A 316 -12.39 -3.56 -15.37
CA LEU A 316 -12.26 -5.00 -15.57
C LEU A 316 -10.92 -5.24 -16.26
N GLY A 317 -9.96 -5.79 -15.52
CA GLY A 317 -8.63 -6.13 -16.02
C GLY A 317 -8.45 -7.63 -16.19
N PHE A 318 -7.64 -8.02 -17.17
CA PHE A 318 -7.28 -9.39 -17.50
C PHE A 318 -5.78 -9.60 -17.33
N ASN A 319 -5.39 -10.72 -16.72
CA ASN A 319 -4.01 -11.17 -16.63
C ASN A 319 -3.61 -11.85 -17.94
N LEU A 320 -2.72 -11.22 -18.72
CA LEU A 320 -2.41 -11.68 -20.07
C LEU A 320 -1.42 -12.85 -20.11
N LEU A 321 -0.69 -13.09 -19.02
CA LEU A 321 0.29 -14.19 -18.90
C LEU A 321 0.01 -15.01 -17.64
N GLN A 322 -1.23 -15.46 -17.47
CA GLN A 322 -1.68 -16.17 -16.26
C GLN A 322 -0.82 -17.39 -15.92
N ARG A 323 -0.35 -17.46 -14.67
CA ARG A 323 0.30 -18.67 -14.12
C ARG A 323 -0.73 -19.52 -13.38
N GLU A 324 -1.32 -20.49 -14.08
CA GLU A 324 -2.30 -21.43 -13.50
C GLU A 324 -1.73 -22.18 -12.28
N ARG A 325 -0.45 -22.55 -12.32
CA ARG A 325 0.25 -23.21 -11.21
C ARG A 325 0.26 -22.40 -9.90
N LEU A 326 0.05 -21.09 -9.96
CA LEU A 326 0.01 -20.20 -8.81
C LEU A 326 -1.42 -19.74 -8.47
N ASN A 327 -2.43 -20.30 -9.14
CA ASN A 327 -3.83 -19.89 -9.03
C ASN A 327 -4.00 -18.37 -9.24
N GLU A 328 -3.23 -17.79 -10.17
CA GLU A 328 -3.42 -16.39 -10.54
C GLU A 328 -4.80 -16.21 -11.19
N PRO A 329 -5.50 -15.08 -10.93
CA PRO A 329 -6.80 -14.85 -11.55
C PRO A 329 -6.63 -14.62 -13.05
N LEU A 330 -7.63 -15.06 -13.82
CA LEU A 330 -7.75 -14.71 -15.24
C LEU A 330 -8.14 -13.23 -15.39
N ALA A 331 -9.01 -12.74 -14.52
CA ALA A 331 -9.52 -11.37 -14.52
C ALA A 331 -9.82 -10.90 -13.10
N ALA A 332 -9.77 -9.59 -12.90
CA ALA A 332 -10.14 -8.92 -11.66
C ALA A 332 -11.04 -7.72 -11.93
N PHE A 333 -12.01 -7.52 -11.03
CA PHE A 333 -12.91 -6.36 -11.04
C PHE A 333 -12.50 -5.37 -9.96
N HIS A 334 -12.48 -4.09 -10.30
CA HIS A 334 -12.10 -3.03 -9.39
C HIS A 334 -13.07 -1.85 -9.41
N PHE A 335 -13.21 -1.23 -8.24
CA PHE A 335 -13.91 0.03 -8.03
C PHE A 335 -13.02 0.95 -7.18
N SER A 336 -12.87 2.21 -7.59
CA SER A 336 -12.14 3.21 -6.82
C SER A 336 -12.74 4.61 -6.96
N LEU A 337 -12.45 5.44 -5.95
CA LEU A 337 -12.61 6.89 -6.01
C LEU A 337 -11.23 7.48 -6.30
N GLY A 338 -11.08 8.15 -7.43
CA GLY A 338 -9.82 8.64 -7.96
C GLY A 338 -9.37 7.90 -9.21
N VAL A 339 -8.61 8.62 -10.04
CA VAL A 339 -7.83 8.08 -11.15
C VAL A 339 -6.36 8.37 -10.91
N PHE A 340 -5.48 7.55 -11.48
CA PHE A 340 -4.04 7.70 -11.26
C PHE A 340 -3.42 8.78 -12.13
#